data_AF-A0A6A7GE10-F1
#
_entry.id   AF-A0A6A7GE10-F1
#
_cell.length_a   1.000
_cell.length_b   1.000
_cell.length_c   1.000
_cell.angle_alpha   90.00
_cell.angle_beta   90.00
_cell.angle_gamma   90.00
#
_symmetry.space_group_name_H-M   'P 1'
#
loop_
_entity.id
_entity.type
_entity.pdbx_description
1 polymer ?
#
loop_
_entity_poly.entity_id
_entity_poly.type
_entity_poly.pdbx_seq_one_letter_code
_entity_poly.pdbx_strand_id
1 'polypeptide(L)'
;LWAVGCILGELLNRSPIFPGESDINQLFVVLQTLGTPSEETWPGLSKLPDYRKITFPEAKPVPLEQVMPDAAPEAVSLVKRLLVYHSAHRIPAHQALQHPYFWSPPLPAPLSEMPRPPAEKAPPPASREYPTQQPIAELLAPANHLLASLNGAV
;
A
#
# COMPACT_ATOMS: atom_id res chain seq x y z
N LEU A 1 0.76 -3.22 6.58
CA LEU A 1 -0.69 -3.22 6.26
C LEU A 1 -1.08 -2.25 5.14
N TRP A 2 -0.46 -1.09 5.01
CA TRP A 2 -0.66 -0.25 3.80
C TRP A 2 -0.47 -1.04 2.50
N ALA A 3 0.68 -1.72 2.36
CA ALA A 3 0.96 -2.56 1.20
C ALA A 3 -0.09 -3.66 0.98
N VAL A 4 -0.65 -4.25 2.06
CA VAL A 4 -1.75 -5.23 1.96
C VAL A 4 -3.02 -4.58 1.40
N GLY A 5 -3.32 -3.35 1.82
CA GLY A 5 -4.41 -2.55 1.24
C GLY A 5 -4.19 -2.27 -0.26
N CYS A 6 -2.96 -1.95 -0.67
CA CYS A 6 -2.63 -1.76 -2.08
C CYS A 6 -2.82 -3.06 -2.89
N ILE A 7 -2.27 -4.18 -2.41
CA ILE A 7 -2.38 -5.49 -3.07
C ILE A 7 -3.85 -5.91 -3.16
N LEU A 8 -4.61 -5.83 -2.07
CA LEU A 8 -6.02 -6.19 -2.06
C LEU A 8 -6.82 -5.29 -3.00
N GLY A 9 -6.57 -3.97 -2.97
CA GLY A 9 -7.25 -3.05 -3.86
C GLY A 9 -6.93 -3.30 -5.34
N GLU A 10 -5.67 -3.60 -5.67
CA GLU A 10 -5.26 -3.99 -7.02
C GLU A 10 -5.90 -5.31 -7.47
N LEU A 11 -5.96 -6.32 -6.60
CA LEU A 11 -6.64 -7.58 -6.91
C LEU A 11 -8.13 -7.38 -7.22
N LEU A 12 -8.79 -6.49 -6.47
CA LEU A 12 -10.20 -6.16 -6.66
C LEU A 12 -10.44 -5.31 -7.91
N ASN A 13 -9.54 -4.36 -8.20
CA ASN A 13 -9.63 -3.46 -9.36
C ASN A 13 -9.09 -4.07 -10.67
N ARG A 14 -8.28 -5.13 -10.58
CA ARG A 14 -7.52 -5.74 -11.70
C ARG A 14 -6.49 -4.82 -12.35
N SER A 15 -6.21 -3.68 -11.75
CA SER A 15 -5.12 -2.76 -12.11
C SER A 15 -4.66 -2.00 -10.87
N PRO A 16 -3.40 -1.52 -10.82
CA PRO A 16 -2.88 -0.84 -9.64
C PRO A 16 -3.77 0.34 -9.25
N ILE A 17 -4.16 0.41 -7.98
CA ILE A 17 -4.99 1.53 -7.47
C ILE A 17 -4.18 2.82 -7.28
N PHE A 18 -2.84 2.71 -7.25
CA PHE A 18 -1.91 3.84 -7.19
C PHE A 18 -0.74 3.64 -8.17
N PRO A 19 -0.95 3.81 -9.49
CA PRO A 19 0.08 3.58 -10.50
C PRO A 19 1.08 4.76 -10.57
N GLY A 20 2.03 4.82 -9.63
CA GLY A 20 3.10 5.82 -9.64
C GLY A 20 4.32 5.36 -10.45
N GLU A 21 4.90 6.28 -11.23
CA GLU A 21 6.08 6.01 -12.07
C GLU A 21 7.42 6.42 -11.40
N SER A 22 7.35 7.20 -10.33
CA SER A 22 8.48 7.63 -9.49
C SER A 22 7.98 7.91 -8.08
N ASP A 23 8.86 8.08 -7.09
CA ASP A 23 8.46 8.33 -5.70
C ASP A 23 7.58 9.59 -5.56
N ILE A 24 7.93 10.68 -6.27
CA ILE A 24 7.16 11.94 -6.25
C ILE A 24 5.80 11.74 -6.92
N ASN A 25 5.77 11.05 -8.06
CA ASN A 25 4.51 10.76 -8.76
C ASN A 25 3.63 9.79 -7.96
N GLN A 26 4.21 8.81 -7.26
CA GLN A 26 3.51 7.88 -6.37
C GLN A 26 2.82 8.62 -5.23
N LEU A 27 3.51 9.58 -4.60
CA LEU A 27 2.89 10.46 -3.60
C LEU A 27 1.74 11.27 -4.20
N PHE A 28 1.94 11.88 -5.36
CA PHE A 28 0.90 12.63 -6.04
C PHE A 28 -0.34 11.77 -6.33
N VAL A 29 -0.17 10.59 -6.91
CA VAL A 29 -1.26 9.66 -7.23
C VAL A 29 -2.02 9.23 -5.97
N VAL A 30 -1.30 8.89 -4.89
CA VAL A 30 -1.93 8.55 -3.61
C VAL A 30 -2.78 9.70 -3.07
N LEU A 31 -2.28 10.93 -3.12
CA LEU A 31 -3.02 12.12 -2.68
C LEU A 31 -4.23 12.41 -3.57
N GLN A 32 -4.11 12.23 -4.90
CA GLN A 32 -5.25 12.41 -5.81
C GLN A 32 -6.37 11.39 -5.55
N THR A 33 -6.02 10.17 -5.18
CA THR A 33 -7.01 9.12 -4.91
C THR A 33 -7.59 9.21 -3.50
N LEU A 34 -6.75 9.30 -2.47
CA LEU A 34 -7.20 9.26 -1.06
C LEU A 34 -7.44 10.65 -0.45
N GLY A 35 -7.19 11.72 -1.20
CA GLY A 35 -7.29 13.09 -0.74
C GLY A 35 -6.04 13.56 0.02
N THR A 36 -5.87 14.86 0.14
CA THR A 36 -4.78 15.45 0.92
C THR A 36 -5.02 15.24 2.42
N PRO A 37 -4.09 14.62 3.18
CA PRO A 37 -4.27 14.46 4.62
C PRO A 37 -4.19 15.82 5.33
N SER A 38 -4.87 15.91 6.46
CA SER A 38 -4.89 17.08 7.34
C SER A 38 -4.40 16.69 8.73
N GLU A 39 -4.19 17.66 9.62
CA GLU A 39 -3.89 17.38 11.04
C GLU A 39 -5.03 16.62 11.76
N GLU A 40 -6.25 16.66 11.22
CA GLU A 40 -7.37 15.86 11.73
C GLU A 40 -7.24 14.39 11.34
N THR A 41 -6.94 14.10 10.07
CA THR A 41 -6.83 12.71 9.57
C THR A 41 -5.46 12.08 9.89
N TRP A 42 -4.43 12.90 10.04
CA TRP A 42 -3.09 12.51 10.43
C TRP A 42 -2.47 13.53 11.42
N PRO A 43 -2.77 13.41 12.71
CA PRO A 43 -2.15 14.20 13.77
C PRO A 43 -0.61 14.15 13.72
N GLY A 44 0.02 15.32 13.69
CA GLY A 44 1.48 15.46 13.63
C GLY A 44 2.06 15.40 12.21
N LEU A 45 1.23 15.38 11.17
CA LEU A 45 1.64 15.42 9.76
C LEU A 45 2.64 16.54 9.47
N SER A 46 2.38 17.76 9.96
CA SER A 46 3.25 18.92 9.78
C SER A 46 4.64 18.80 10.43
N LYS A 47 4.83 17.83 11.34
CA LYS A 47 6.08 17.59 12.06
C LYS A 47 6.94 16.53 11.37
N LEU A 48 6.46 15.88 10.30
CA LEU A 48 7.25 14.89 9.59
C LEU A 48 8.43 15.56 8.86
N PRO A 49 9.62 14.93 8.83
CA PRO A 49 10.85 15.55 8.32
C PRO A 49 10.76 16.11 6.89
N ASP A 50 9.94 15.50 6.05
CA ASP A 50 9.87 15.81 4.61
C ASP A 50 8.55 16.45 4.15
N TYR A 51 7.57 16.64 5.04
CA TYR A 51 6.19 17.00 4.65
C TYR A 51 6.07 18.29 3.81
N ARG A 52 6.92 19.29 4.09
CA ARG A 52 6.90 20.60 3.40
C ARG A 52 8.02 20.80 2.39
N LYS A 53 8.76 19.75 2.05
CA LYS A 53 9.84 19.85 1.04
C LYS A 53 9.27 19.88 -0.38
N ILE A 54 8.09 19.31 -0.59
CA ILE A 54 7.39 19.27 -1.86
C ILE A 54 5.95 19.68 -1.60
N THR A 55 5.38 20.52 -2.47
CA THR A 55 3.98 20.94 -2.37
C THR A 55 3.20 20.32 -3.52
N PHE A 56 2.08 19.68 -3.20
CA PHE A 56 1.13 19.16 -4.16
C PHE A 56 -0.17 19.97 -4.11
N PRO A 57 -0.94 20.06 -5.22
CA PRO A 57 -2.29 20.61 -5.17
C PRO A 57 -3.16 19.84 -4.17
N GLU A 58 -4.01 20.56 -3.44
CA GLU A 58 -5.00 19.91 -2.57
C GLU A 58 -5.97 19.07 -3.40
N ALA A 59 -6.22 17.84 -2.95
CA ALA A 59 -7.14 16.92 -3.60
C ALA A 59 -8.23 16.48 -2.62
N LYS A 60 -9.45 16.35 -3.14
CA LYS A 60 -10.54 15.70 -2.42
C LYS A 60 -10.43 14.18 -2.62
N PRO A 61 -10.76 13.37 -1.60
CA PRO A 61 -10.75 11.92 -1.74
C PRO A 61 -11.76 11.47 -2.81
N VAL A 62 -11.33 10.54 -3.66
CA VAL A 62 -12.21 9.77 -4.54
C VAL A 62 -12.81 8.63 -3.71
N PRO A 63 -14.13 8.40 -3.71
CA PRO A 63 -14.71 7.24 -3.05
C PRO A 63 -14.08 5.95 -3.59
N LEU A 64 -13.57 5.09 -2.72
CA LEU A 64 -12.93 3.84 -3.14
C LEU A 64 -13.89 2.88 -3.86
N GLU A 65 -15.20 3.05 -3.68
CA GLU A 65 -16.25 2.41 -4.47
C GLU A 65 -16.18 2.80 -5.96
N GLN A 66 -15.74 4.02 -6.29
CA GLN A 66 -15.53 4.44 -7.68
C GLN A 66 -14.20 3.92 -8.23
N VAL A 67 -13.19 3.73 -7.36
CA VAL A 67 -11.89 3.16 -7.73
C VAL A 67 -12.02 1.65 -7.98
N MET A 68 -12.87 0.96 -7.23
CA MET A 68 -13.10 -0.48 -7.31
C MET A 68 -14.60 -0.77 -7.48
N PRO A 69 -15.21 -0.42 -8.63
CA PRO A 69 -16.66 -0.46 -8.82
C PRO A 69 -17.27 -1.86 -8.75
N ASP A 70 -16.49 -2.89 -9.10
CA ASP A 70 -16.94 -4.29 -9.10
C ASP A 70 -16.69 -5.01 -7.77
N ALA A 71 -16.07 -4.34 -6.80
CA ALA A 71 -15.73 -4.94 -5.51
C ALA A 71 -16.95 -4.99 -4.58
N ALA A 72 -17.05 -6.08 -3.82
CA ALA A 72 -18.06 -6.18 -2.77
C ALA A 72 -17.90 -5.06 -1.71
N PRO A 73 -18.99 -4.50 -1.16
CA PRO A 73 -18.92 -3.41 -0.18
C PRO A 73 -18.03 -3.71 1.02
N GLU A 74 -18.05 -4.94 1.52
CA GLU A 74 -17.23 -5.40 2.64
C GLU A 74 -15.73 -5.42 2.28
N ALA A 75 -15.41 -5.72 1.03
CA ALA A 75 -14.05 -5.69 0.52
C ALA A 75 -13.52 -4.25 0.46
N VAL A 76 -14.32 -3.33 -0.11
CA VAL A 76 -13.99 -1.90 -0.15
C VAL A 76 -13.84 -1.34 1.27
N SER A 77 -14.73 -1.72 2.19
CA SER A 77 -14.67 -1.34 3.60
C SER A 77 -13.36 -1.79 4.27
N LEU A 78 -12.91 -3.03 4.03
CA LEU A 78 -11.62 -3.50 4.53
C LEU A 78 -10.45 -2.68 3.97
N VAL A 79 -10.45 -2.42 2.65
CA VAL A 79 -9.41 -1.62 1.99
C VAL A 79 -9.36 -0.20 2.58
N LYS A 80 -10.50 0.44 2.84
CA LYS A 80 -10.58 1.75 3.51
C LYS A 80 -9.89 1.74 4.88
N ARG A 81 -10.05 0.66 5.67
CA ARG A 81 -9.39 0.53 6.98
C ARG A 81 -7.89 0.24 6.88
N LEU A 82 -7.44 -0.39 5.80
CA LEU A 82 -6.03 -0.67 5.52
C LEU A 82 -5.28 0.55 4.96
N LEU A 83 -5.96 1.39 4.18
CA LEU A 83 -5.39 2.56 3.50
C LEU A 83 -5.63 3.87 4.27
N VAL A 84 -5.34 3.85 5.57
CA VAL A 84 -5.35 5.05 6.42
C VAL A 84 -3.94 5.62 6.51
N TYR A 85 -3.78 6.93 6.26
CA TYR A 85 -2.49 7.61 6.30
C TYR A 85 -1.76 7.43 7.63
N HIS A 86 -2.40 7.84 8.73
CA HIS A 86 -1.81 7.71 10.05
C HIS A 86 -1.73 6.24 10.47
N SER A 87 -0.51 5.76 10.65
CA SER A 87 -0.23 4.37 11.04
C SER A 87 -0.93 3.94 12.33
N ALA A 88 -1.10 4.83 13.31
CA ALA A 88 -1.77 4.52 14.57
C ALA A 88 -3.29 4.32 14.43
N HIS A 89 -3.91 4.93 13.42
CA HIS A 89 -5.35 4.78 13.14
C HIS A 89 -5.63 3.62 12.17
N ARG A 90 -4.60 3.12 11.50
CA ARG A 90 -4.71 2.01 10.54
C ARG A 90 -5.03 0.71 11.29
N ILE A 91 -6.00 -0.06 10.80
CA ILE A 91 -6.40 -1.33 11.40
C ILE A 91 -5.19 -2.27 11.56
N PRO A 92 -4.98 -2.91 12.73
CA PRO A 92 -3.93 -3.93 12.90
C PRO A 92 -4.36 -5.29 12.35
N ALA A 93 -3.39 -6.17 12.09
CA ALA A 93 -3.63 -7.41 11.33
C ALA A 93 -4.64 -8.35 12.00
N HIS A 94 -4.54 -8.50 13.33
CA HIS A 94 -5.46 -9.35 14.09
C HIS A 94 -6.91 -8.85 14.04
N GLN A 95 -7.14 -7.53 13.96
CA GLN A 95 -8.48 -6.97 13.76
C GLN A 95 -8.94 -7.09 12.30
N ALA A 96 -8.02 -6.98 11.34
CA ALA A 96 -8.33 -7.15 9.92
C ALA A 96 -8.84 -8.56 9.62
N LEU A 97 -8.26 -9.59 10.24
CA LEU A 97 -8.72 -10.98 10.11
C LEU A 97 -10.13 -11.21 10.69
N GLN A 98 -10.61 -10.33 11.56
CA GLN A 98 -11.96 -10.38 12.13
C GLN A 98 -12.96 -9.54 11.30
N HIS A 99 -12.52 -8.92 10.21
CA HIS A 99 -13.39 -8.07 9.39
C HIS A 99 -14.47 -8.89 8.68
N PRO A 100 -15.72 -8.38 8.54
CA PRO A 100 -16.81 -9.08 7.85
C PRO A 100 -16.45 -9.62 6.45
N TYR A 101 -15.54 -8.96 5.74
CA TYR A 101 -15.01 -9.42 4.45
C TYR A 101 -14.59 -10.90 4.43
N PHE A 102 -14.01 -11.42 5.51
CA PHE A 102 -13.55 -12.81 5.56
C PHE A 102 -14.62 -13.81 6.00
N TRP A 103 -15.77 -13.33 6.46
CA TRP A 103 -16.80 -14.14 7.10
C TRP A 103 -18.18 -14.01 6.44
N SER A 104 -18.34 -13.05 5.54
CA SER A 104 -19.54 -12.89 4.69
C SER A 104 -19.42 -13.73 3.42
N PRO A 105 -20.51 -14.38 2.96
CA PRO A 105 -20.52 -15.04 1.65
C PRO A 105 -20.25 -14.05 0.49
N PRO A 106 -19.62 -14.50 -0.62
CA PRO A 106 -19.02 -15.81 -0.79
C PRO A 106 -17.75 -15.98 0.06
N LEU A 107 -17.63 -17.13 0.72
CA LEU A 107 -16.43 -17.46 1.48
C LEU A 107 -15.24 -17.75 0.55
N PRO A 108 -13.99 -17.63 1.02
CA PRO A 108 -12.82 -17.96 0.22
C PRO A 108 -12.91 -19.35 -0.40
N ALA A 109 -12.57 -19.46 -1.68
CA ALA A 109 -12.52 -20.73 -2.38
C ALA A 109 -11.52 -21.69 -1.70
N PRO A 110 -11.81 -22.99 -1.64
CA PRO A 110 -10.83 -23.99 -1.22
C PRO A 110 -9.55 -23.90 -2.05
N LEU A 111 -8.39 -24.16 -1.42
CA LEU A 111 -7.08 -24.13 -2.12
C LEU A 111 -7.04 -25.05 -3.34
N SER A 112 -7.81 -26.14 -3.34
CA SER A 112 -7.94 -27.08 -4.46
C SER A 112 -8.60 -26.48 -5.70
N GLU A 113 -9.41 -25.45 -5.53
CA GLU A 113 -10.20 -24.78 -6.59
C GLU A 113 -9.55 -23.48 -7.09
N MET A 114 -8.50 -23.00 -6.41
CA MET A 114 -7.80 -21.80 -6.86
C MET A 114 -7.15 -22.00 -8.23
N PRO A 115 -7.25 -21.01 -9.14
CA PRO A 115 -6.56 -21.04 -10.41
C PRO A 115 -5.07 -21.24 -10.19
N ARG A 116 -4.52 -22.31 -10.77
CA ARG A 116 -3.07 -22.51 -10.79
C ARG A 116 -2.50 -21.62 -11.89
N PRO A 117 -1.43 -20.85 -11.62
CA PRO A 117 -0.66 -20.23 -12.69
C PRO A 117 -0.30 -21.31 -13.72
N PRO A 118 -0.28 -20.97 -15.02
CA PRO A 118 0.25 -21.89 -16.02
C PRO A 118 1.61 -22.40 -15.51
N ALA A 119 1.83 -23.71 -15.56
CA ALA A 119 3.13 -24.27 -15.19
C ALA A 119 4.18 -23.61 -16.08
N GLU A 120 4.88 -22.63 -15.51
CA GLU A 120 5.89 -21.90 -16.23
C GLU A 120 6.96 -22.92 -16.62
N LYS A 121 7.22 -23.10 -17.91
CA LYS A 121 8.45 -23.78 -18.37
C LYS A 121 9.70 -22.93 -18.06
N ALA A 122 9.57 -21.92 -17.21
CA ALA A 122 10.71 -21.18 -16.72
C ALA A 122 11.51 -22.09 -15.80
N PRO A 123 12.85 -22.09 -15.89
CA PRO A 123 13.66 -22.67 -14.84
C PRO A 123 13.21 -22.06 -13.51
N PRO A 124 13.21 -22.84 -12.41
CA PRO A 124 12.90 -22.27 -11.10
C PRO A 124 13.70 -20.98 -10.95
N PRO A 125 13.08 -19.85 -10.53
CA PRO A 125 13.85 -18.67 -10.23
C PRO A 125 14.96 -19.13 -9.29
N ALA A 126 16.22 -19.00 -9.73
CA ALA A 126 17.38 -19.36 -8.92
C ALA A 126 17.09 -18.79 -7.54
N SER A 127 17.00 -19.66 -6.52
CA SER A 127 16.52 -19.34 -5.19
C SER A 127 17.03 -17.97 -4.82
N ARG A 128 16.20 -16.93 -4.97
CA ARG A 128 16.56 -15.62 -4.47
C ARG A 128 16.40 -15.81 -2.99
N GLU A 129 17.47 -16.24 -2.35
CA GLU A 129 17.62 -16.17 -0.91
C GLU A 129 17.42 -14.69 -0.58
N TYR A 130 16.21 -14.36 -0.18
CA TYR A 130 15.99 -13.11 0.55
C TYR A 130 16.74 -13.32 1.86
N PRO A 131 17.77 -12.51 2.16
CA PRO A 131 18.55 -12.68 3.36
C PRO A 131 17.65 -12.38 4.57
N THR A 132 16.93 -13.38 5.04
CA THR A 132 16.01 -13.28 6.19
C THR A 132 16.77 -13.10 7.51
N GLN A 133 18.10 -13.26 7.47
CA GLN A 133 19.00 -13.03 8.59
C GLN A 133 19.77 -11.70 8.52
N GLN A 134 19.63 -10.92 7.45
CA GLN A 134 20.27 -9.60 7.44
C GLN A 134 19.52 -8.65 8.38
N PRO A 135 20.23 -7.95 9.29
CA PRO A 135 19.62 -6.91 10.11
C PRO A 135 18.91 -5.89 9.23
N ILE A 136 17.70 -5.46 9.61
CA ILE A 136 16.91 -4.45 8.87
C ILE A 136 17.74 -3.17 8.60
N ALA A 137 18.69 -2.85 9.48
CA ALA A 137 19.63 -1.74 9.32
C ALA A 137 20.49 -1.82 8.03
N GLU A 138 20.87 -3.02 7.60
CA GLU A 138 21.69 -3.22 6.39
C GLU A 138 20.86 -3.11 5.11
N LEU A 139 19.58 -3.52 5.13
CA LEU A 139 18.65 -3.30 4.02
C LEU A 139 18.35 -1.80 3.78
N LEU A 140 18.49 -0.97 4.81
CA LEU A 140 18.28 0.48 4.76
C LEU A 140 19.58 1.26 4.44
N ALA A 141 20.75 0.62 4.49
CA ALA A 141 22.04 1.26 4.22
C ALA A 141 22.15 1.88 2.80
N PRO A 142 21.61 1.26 1.72
CA PRO A 142 21.63 1.87 0.39
C PRO A 142 20.82 3.17 0.31
N ALA A 143 19.72 3.28 1.07
CA ALA A 143 18.92 4.50 1.14
C ALA A 143 19.64 5.64 1.86
N ASN A 144 20.47 5.32 2.87
CA ASN A 144 21.25 6.31 3.61
C ASN A 144 22.41 6.90 2.79
N HIS A 145 23.04 6.12 1.90
CA HIS A 145 24.08 6.63 1.00
C HIS A 145 23.53 7.62 -0.04
N LEU A 146 22.31 7.37 -0.55
CA LEU A 146 21.63 8.32 -1.44
C LEU A 146 21.29 9.65 -0.75
N LEU A 147 20.91 9.62 0.53
CA LEU A 147 20.69 10.84 1.33
C LEU A 147 22.00 11.57 1.66
N ALA A 148 23.11 10.86 1.86
CA ALA A 148 24.42 11.48 2.09
C ALA A 148 24.99 12.16 0.83
N SER A 149 24.80 11.58 -0.36
CA SER A 149 25.22 12.20 -1.63
C SER A 149 24.43 13.46 -1.99
N LEU A 150 23.19 13.62 -1.48
CA LEU A 150 22.40 14.84 -1.70
C LEU A 150 22.79 15.99 -0.75
N ASN A 151 23.41 15.69 0.39
CA ASN A 151 23.89 16.70 1.36
C ASN A 151 25.34 17.15 1.11
N GLY A 152 26.05 16.53 0.16
CA GLY A 152 27.45 16.84 -0.17
C GLY A 152 27.66 17.74 -1.41
N ALA A 153 26.57 18.20 -2.04
CA ALA A 153 26.62 19.12 -3.17
C ALA A 153 26.00 20.48 -2.76
N VAL A 154 26.75 21.22 -1.92
CA VAL A 154 26.61 22.67 -1.74
C VAL A 154 27.97 23.29 -2.00
#